data_AF-A0A4Q3Y4P6-F1
#
_entry.id   AF-A0A4Q3Y4P6-F1
#
_cell.length_a   1.000
_cell.length_b   1.000
_cell.length_c   1.000
_cell.angle_alpha   90.00
_cell.angle_beta   90.00
_cell.angle_gamma   90.00
#
_symmetry.space_group_name_H-M   'P 1'
#
loop_
_entity.id
_entity.type
_entity.pdbx_description
1 polymer ?
#
loop_
_entity_poly.entity_id
_entity_poly.type
_entity_poly.pdbx_seq_one_letter_code
_entity_poly.pdbx_strand_id
1 'polypeptide(L)' 'MRGERVTSTYRTPAHNAQVGGVQNSYHTRKGADGKPLARDSVPPPGMSMAAYAAQLRRQNPHLEVINEGDHVHLEPRR' A
#
# COMPACT_ATOMS: atom_id res chain seq x y z
N MET A 1 -0.76 11.99 0.39
CA MET A 1 -0.16 13.17 -0.29
C MET A 1 -1.18 13.83 -1.20
N ARG A 2 -1.19 15.17 -1.35
CA ARG A 2 -2.16 15.86 -2.23
C ARG A 2 -1.99 15.38 -3.67
N GLY A 3 -3.06 14.85 -4.25
CA GLY A 3 -3.08 14.32 -5.62
C GLY A 3 -2.65 12.86 -5.78
N GLU A 4 -2.26 12.16 -4.70
CA GLU A 4 -2.07 10.71 -4.75
C GLU A 4 -3.40 10.01 -5.06
N ARG A 5 -3.32 8.83 -5.69
CA ARG A 5 -4.50 7.99 -5.89
C ARG A 5 -4.31 6.66 -5.18
N VAL A 6 -5.16 6.40 -4.19
CA VAL A 6 -5.25 5.10 -3.52
C VAL A 6 -5.95 4.12 -4.45
N THR A 7 -5.30 3.00 -4.74
CA THR A 7 -5.80 1.98 -5.67
C THR A 7 -6.31 0.74 -4.95
N SER A 8 -5.78 0.43 -3.76
CA SER A 8 -6.24 -0.68 -2.93
C SER A 8 -6.05 -0.39 -1.44
N THR A 9 -6.90 -0.99 -0.61
CA THR A 9 -6.75 -1.03 0.86
C THR A 9 -7.08 -2.42 1.37
N TYR A 10 -8.21 -2.63 2.02
CA TYR A 10 -8.64 -3.97 2.43
C TYR A 10 -9.18 -4.77 1.23
N ARG A 11 -8.79 -6.03 1.14
CA ARG A 11 -9.30 -7.03 0.19
C ARG A 11 -9.94 -8.17 0.98
N THR A 12 -11.09 -8.65 0.51
CA THR A 12 -11.61 -9.94 0.99
C THR A 12 -10.66 -11.07 0.57
N PRO A 13 -10.65 -12.22 1.25
CA PRO A 13 -9.83 -13.36 0.82
C PRO A 13 -10.09 -13.77 -0.64
N ALA A 14 -11.36 -13.78 -1.06
CA ALA A 14 -11.74 -14.11 -2.44
C ALA A 14 -11.19 -13.08 -3.45
N HIS A 15 -11.30 -11.78 -3.15
CA HIS A 15 -10.73 -10.75 -4.02
C HIS A 15 -9.20 -10.82 -4.05
N ASN A 16 -8.55 -11.07 -2.91
CA ASN A 16 -7.10 -11.25 -2.86
C ASN A 16 -6.65 -12.42 -3.75
N ALA A 17 -7.36 -13.55 -3.72
CA ALA A 17 -7.08 -14.68 -4.62
C ALA A 17 -7.29 -14.33 -6.09
N GLN A 18 -8.36 -13.60 -6.42
CA GLN A 18 -8.66 -13.17 -7.80
C GLN A 18 -7.55 -12.30 -8.41
N VAL A 19 -6.90 -11.45 -7.61
CA VAL A 19 -5.80 -10.59 -8.06
C VAL A 19 -4.41 -11.26 -7.92
N GLY A 20 -4.36 -12.56 -7.63
CA GLY A 20 -3.10 -13.30 -7.46
C GLY A 20 -2.33 -12.94 -6.19
N GLY A 21 -2.99 -12.38 -5.19
CA GLY A 21 -2.39 -11.99 -3.92
C GLY A 21 -1.92 -13.19 -3.10
N VAL A 22 -0.83 -13.00 -2.36
CA VAL A 22 -0.21 -14.06 -1.55
C VAL A 22 -1.03 -14.37 -0.28
N GLN A 23 -0.86 -15.60 0.22
CA GLN A 23 -1.34 -15.96 1.56
C GLN A 23 -0.70 -15.04 2.60
N ASN A 24 -1.46 -14.72 3.66
CA ASN A 24 -1.02 -13.82 4.75
C ASN A 24 -0.75 -12.36 4.33
N SER A 25 -1.21 -11.90 3.16
CA SER A 25 -1.14 -10.49 2.77
C SER A 25 -1.81 -9.57 3.80
N TYR A 26 -1.20 -8.42 4.08
CA TYR A 26 -1.79 -7.41 4.95
C TYR A 26 -3.03 -6.74 4.34
N HIS A 27 -3.26 -6.87 3.02
CA HIS A 27 -4.52 -6.45 2.40
C HIS A 27 -5.72 -7.23 2.94
N THR A 28 -5.55 -8.45 3.45
CA THR A 28 -6.65 -9.23 4.02
C THR A 28 -6.80 -9.04 5.53
N ARG A 29 -6.12 -8.04 6.11
CA ARG A 29 -6.08 -7.80 7.56
C ARG A 29 -6.57 -6.40 7.91
N LYS A 30 -7.14 -6.28 9.09
CA LYS A 30 -7.52 -5.01 9.70
C LYS A 30 -6.88 -4.89 11.07
N GLY A 31 -6.54 -3.66 11.48
CA GLY A 31 -6.07 -3.36 12.82
C GLY A 31 -7.18 -3.51 13.86
N ALA A 32 -6.81 -3.39 15.14
CA ALA A 32 -7.77 -3.40 16.25
C ALA A 32 -8.80 -2.26 16.15
N ASP A 33 -8.45 -1.16 15.46
CA ASP A 33 -9.34 -0.03 15.18
C ASP A 33 -10.22 -0.25 13.94
N GLY A 34 -10.21 -1.46 13.36
CA GLY A 34 -11.01 -1.82 12.19
C GLY A 34 -10.48 -1.28 10.86
N LYS A 35 -9.34 -0.57 10.85
CA LYS A 35 -8.78 0.01 9.62
C LYS A 35 -7.93 -0.99 8.84
N PRO A 36 -7.89 -0.89 7.50
CA PRO A 36 -6.98 -1.72 6.68
C PRO A 36 -5.53 -1.56 7.12
N LEU A 37 -4.78 -2.66 7.18
CA LEU A 37 -3.35 -2.62 7.50
C LEU A 37 -2.46 -2.34 6.30
N ALA A 38 -2.96 -2.56 5.08
CA ALA A 38 -2.22 -2.28 3.86
C ALA A 38 -2.91 -1.26 2.96
N ARG A 39 -2.11 -0.56 2.16
CA ARG A 39 -2.57 0.40 1.16
C ARG A 39 -1.66 0.39 -0.06
N ASP A 40 -2.28 0.31 -1.23
CA ASP A 40 -1.63 0.54 -2.52
C ASP A 40 -1.99 1.92 -3.04
N SER A 41 -1.01 2.61 -3.60
CA SER A 41 -1.24 3.93 -4.17
C SER A 41 -0.25 4.25 -5.27
N VAL A 42 -0.66 5.16 -6.16
CA VAL A 42 0.16 5.69 -7.24
C VAL A 42 0.43 7.18 -7.02
N PRO A 43 1.56 7.70 -7.53
CA PRO A 43 1.95 9.09 -7.38
C PRO A 43 0.93 10.06 -7.97
N PRO A 44 0.93 11.33 -7.50
CA PRO A 44 0.29 12.40 -8.24
C PRO A 44 0.86 12.55 -9.65
N PRO A 45 0.10 13.11 -10.61
CA PRO A 45 0.58 13.38 -11.95
C PRO A 45 1.90 14.17 -11.93
N GLY A 46 2.87 13.75 -12.75
CA GLY A 46 4.18 14.40 -12.86
C GLY A 46 5.22 13.95 -11.82
N MET A 47 4.87 13.09 -10.86
CA MET A 47 5.82 12.51 -9.91
C MET A 47 6.16 11.06 -10.31
N SER A 48 7.45 10.71 -10.29
CA SER A 48 7.88 9.34 -10.55
C SER A 48 7.58 8.41 -9.37
N MET A 49 7.40 7.12 -9.67
CA MET A 49 7.23 6.06 -8.66
C MET A 49 8.35 6.05 -7.61
N ALA A 50 9.60 6.21 -8.06
CA ALA A 50 10.77 6.24 -7.17
C ALA A 50 10.76 7.45 -6.23
N ALA A 51 10.46 8.65 -6.75
CA ALA A 51 10.37 9.85 -5.93
C ALA A 51 9.24 9.74 -4.91
N TYR A 52 8.10 9.20 -5.33
CA TYR A 52 6.95 8.96 -4.48
C TYR A 52 7.24 7.96 -3.36
N ALA A 53 7.81 6.81 -3.68
CA ALA A 53 8.22 5.81 -2.69
C ALA A 53 9.23 6.37 -1.68
N ALA A 54 10.22 7.15 -2.14
CA ALA A 54 11.19 7.79 -1.27
C ALA A 54 10.51 8.80 -0.32
N GLN A 55 9.53 9.57 -0.81
CA GLN A 55 8.78 10.50 0.03
C GLN A 55 7.89 9.78 1.04
N LEU A 56 7.19 8.72 0.63
CA LEU A 56 6.38 7.90 1.53
C LEU A 56 7.21 7.25 2.63
N ARG A 57 8.43 6.78 2.32
CA ARG A 57 9.39 6.26 3.33
C ARG A 57 9.73 7.30 4.38
N ARG A 58 10.00 8.54 3.95
CA ARG A 58 10.30 9.65 4.88
C ARG A 58 9.11 10.01 5.75
N GLN A 59 7.90 9.97 5.21
CA GLN A 59 6.67 10.33 5.93
C GLN A 59 6.17 9.23 6.87
N ASN A 60 6.49 7.96 6.56
CA ASN A 60 6.00 6.80 7.30
C ASN A 60 7.19 5.94 7.80
N PRO A 61 8.05 6.47 8.68
CA PRO A 61 9.25 5.75 9.12
C PRO A 61 8.94 4.46 9.88
N HIS A 62 7.72 4.32 10.40
CA HIS A 62 7.22 3.16 11.16
C HIS A 62 6.53 2.10 10.27
N LEU A 63 6.39 2.35 8.96
CA LEU A 63 5.79 1.41 8.01
C LEU A 63 6.84 0.86 7.05
N GLU A 64 6.57 -0.32 6.51
CA GLU A 64 7.27 -0.86 5.36
C GLU A 64 6.67 -0.23 4.11
N VAL A 65 7.54 0.27 3.22
CA VAL A 65 7.15 0.99 2.01
C VAL A 65 7.89 0.40 0.83
N ILE A 66 7.15 -0.36 0.02
CA ILE A 66 7.66 -1.17 -1.07
C ILE A 66 7.24 -0.53 -2.39
N ASN A 67 8.20 -0.23 -3.26
CA ASN A 67 7.90 0.22 -4.61
C ASN A 67 7.82 -1.02 -5.51
N GLU A 68 6.60 -1.42 -5.90
CA GLU A 68 6.36 -2.60 -6.73
C GLU A 68 6.46 -2.29 -8.24
N GLY A 69 6.77 -1.04 -8.58
CA GLY A 69 7.03 -0.59 -9.94
C GLY A 69 5.85 0.14 -10.57
N ASP A 70 4.65 -0.41 -10.46
CA ASP A 70 3.40 0.20 -10.97
C ASP A 70 2.56 0.86 -9.86
N HIS A 71 2.79 0.51 -8.60
CA HIS A 71 2.26 1.16 -7.40
C HIS A 71 3.25 1.06 -6.23
N VAL A 72 2.97 1.83 -5.17
CA VAL A 72 3.69 1.74 -3.89
C VAL A 72 2.77 1.11 -2.86
N HIS A 73 3.23 -0.01 -2.30
CA HIS A 73 2.59 -0.76 -1.24
C HIS A 73 3.10 -0.31 0.13
N LEU A 74 2.18 -0.04 1.06
CA LEU A 74 2.46 0.27 2.46
C LEU A 74 1.86 -0.82 3.35
N GLU A 75 2.65 -1.33 4.29
CA GLU A 75 2.20 -2.27 5.32
C GLU A 75 2.93 -2.04 6.67
N PRO A 76 2.45 -2.62 7.80
CA PRO A 76 3.14 -2.52 9.08
C PRO A 76 4.53 -3.16 9.00
N ARG A 77 5.54 -2.53 9.63
CA ARG A 77 6.86 -3.16 9.76
C ARG A 77 6.78 -4.43 10.58
N ARG A 78 7.55 -5.43 10.17
CA ARG A 78 7.86 -6.62 10.97
C ARG A 78 8.89 -6.32 12.06
#